data_AF-A0A6N7LQE5-F1
#
_entry.id   AF-A0A6N7LQE5-F1
#
_cell.length_a   1.000
_cell.length_b   1.000
_cell.length_c   1.000
_cell.angle_alpha   90.00
_cell.angle_beta   90.00
_cell.angle_gamma   90.00
#
_symmetry.space_group_name_H-M   'P 1'
#
loop_
_entity.id
_entity.type
_entity.pdbx_description
1 polymer ?
#
loop_
_entity_poly.entity_id
_entity_poly.type
_entity_poly.pdbx_seq_one_letter_code
_entity_poly.pdbx_strand_id
1 'polypeptide(L)'
;MDDTVKQDLWRYALLRWQDRDCEQACLHLQDDFQVPVSLLLCGLWLAECGKQPDALVGRRMAEVAEQFEADYLRPLRAVRRKAGEDSRLPEFKRQLQQVELEGERWLLTTLPALCDNLLPAGVRVDPMGWLLVLVPELAQCEELQAAMNKLVAL
;
A
#
# COMPACT_ATOMS: atom_id res chain seq x y z
N MET A 1 16.37 8.17 -18.63
CA MET A 1 15.13 7.38 -18.78
C MET A 1 15.21 6.33 -17.69
N ASP A 2 14.57 6.44 -16.54
CA ASP A 2 13.27 7.05 -16.28
C ASP A 2 13.17 7.40 -14.78
N ASP A 3 13.41 8.66 -14.43
CA ASP A 3 13.15 9.18 -13.07
C ASP A 3 11.69 9.66 -12.93
N THR A 4 10.93 9.62 -14.03
CA THR A 4 9.54 10.07 -14.13
C THR A 4 8.60 9.02 -13.54
N VAL A 5 8.78 7.74 -13.89
CA VAL A 5 7.94 6.64 -13.36
C VAL A 5 8.11 6.44 -11.84
N LYS A 6 9.31 6.69 -11.29
CA LYS A 6 9.54 6.64 -9.84
C LYS A 6 8.87 7.80 -9.08
N GLN A 7 8.62 8.92 -9.74
CA GLN A 7 7.99 10.09 -9.13
C GLN A 7 6.46 10.06 -9.19
N ASP A 8 5.86 9.17 -9.97
CA ASP A 8 4.40 9.13 -10.17
C ASP A 8 3.66 8.42 -9.03
N LEU A 9 4.10 7.24 -8.57
CA LEU A 9 3.39 6.52 -7.49
C LEU A 9 3.48 7.28 -6.15
N TRP A 10 4.64 7.85 -5.81
CA TRP A 10 4.79 8.64 -4.60
C TRP A 10 3.89 9.88 -4.61
N ARG A 11 3.85 10.60 -5.73
CA ARG A 11 2.96 11.75 -5.90
C ARG A 11 1.49 11.33 -5.86
N TYR A 12 1.14 10.21 -6.48
CA TYR A 12 -0.19 9.62 -6.42
C TYR A 12 -0.60 9.31 -4.97
N ALA A 13 0.28 8.66 -4.20
CA ALA A 13 0.07 8.37 -2.78
C ALA A 13 -0.20 9.66 -1.98
N LEU A 14 0.61 10.71 -2.18
CA LEU A 14 0.41 12.01 -1.54
C LEU A 14 -0.91 12.69 -1.91
N LEU A 15 -1.39 12.53 -3.14
CA LEU A 15 -2.69 13.06 -3.56
C LEU A 15 -3.84 12.28 -2.92
N ARG A 16 -3.75 10.94 -2.90
CA ARG A 16 -4.73 10.07 -2.23
C ARG A 16 -4.79 10.33 -0.72
N TRP A 17 -3.66 10.66 -0.09
CA TRP A 17 -3.59 11.00 1.34
C TRP A 17 -4.26 12.34 1.70
N GLN A 18 -4.59 13.19 0.73
CA GLN A 18 -5.37 14.41 0.99
C GLN A 18 -6.86 14.09 1.17
N ASP A 19 -7.32 12.94 0.69
CA ASP A 19 -8.66 12.43 0.92
C ASP A 19 -8.71 11.68 2.26
N ARG A 20 -9.45 12.25 3.22
CA ARG A 20 -9.60 11.69 4.56
C ARG A 20 -10.30 10.34 4.57
N ASP A 21 -11.24 10.12 3.66
CA ASP A 21 -11.98 8.86 3.60
C ASP A 21 -11.04 7.75 3.08
N CYS A 22 -10.18 8.10 2.12
CA CYS A 22 -9.14 7.20 1.59
C CYS A 22 -8.10 6.87 2.67
N GLU A 23 -7.61 7.89 3.38
CA GLU A 23 -6.67 7.72 4.50
C GLU A 23 -7.24 6.78 5.57
N GLN A 24 -8.48 7.02 6.01
CA GLN A 24 -9.14 6.19 7.02
C GLN A 24 -9.35 4.75 6.54
N ALA A 25 -9.76 4.55 5.29
CA ALA A 25 -9.93 3.22 4.73
C ALA A 25 -8.59 2.46 4.66
N CYS A 26 -7.51 3.13 4.23
CA CYS A 26 -6.18 2.54 4.20
C CYS A 26 -5.67 2.18 5.62
N LEU A 27 -5.85 3.06 6.59
CA LEU A 27 -5.43 2.80 7.98
C LEU A 27 -6.23 1.65 8.61
N HIS A 28 -7.54 1.57 8.35
CA HIS A 28 -8.35 0.44 8.80
C HIS A 28 -7.85 -0.89 8.22
N LEU A 29 -7.55 -0.93 6.92
CA LEU A 29 -6.97 -2.11 6.26
C LEU A 29 -5.59 -2.49 6.83
N GLN A 30 -4.76 -1.50 7.14
CA GLN A 30 -3.45 -1.71 7.75
C GLN A 30 -3.56 -2.24 9.18
N ASP A 31 -4.39 -1.61 10.00
CA ASP A 31 -4.43 -1.89 11.44
C ASP A 31 -5.12 -3.23 11.73
N ASP A 32 -6.23 -3.51 11.05
CA ASP A 32 -7.08 -4.67 11.35
C ASP A 32 -6.69 -5.91 10.53
N PHE A 33 -6.23 -5.71 9.30
CA PHE A 33 -5.90 -6.82 8.37
C PHE A 33 -4.41 -6.92 8.03
N GLN A 34 -3.56 -6.04 8.58
CA GLN A 34 -2.11 -6.01 8.33
C GLN A 34 -1.75 -5.87 6.85
N VAL A 35 -2.66 -5.28 6.06
CA VAL A 35 -2.44 -5.09 4.63
C VAL A 35 -1.50 -3.90 4.41
N PRO A 36 -0.44 -4.06 3.60
CA PRO A 36 0.52 -2.98 3.37
C PRO A 36 -0.14 -1.84 2.56
N VAL A 37 -0.22 -0.65 3.14
CA VAL A 37 -0.79 0.54 2.48
C VAL A 37 -0.07 0.86 1.18
N SER A 38 1.27 0.79 1.17
CA SER A 38 2.06 1.04 -0.04
C SER A 38 1.72 0.08 -1.18
N LEU A 39 1.35 -1.16 -0.85
CA LEU A 39 0.93 -2.16 -1.83
C LEU A 39 -0.46 -1.85 -2.39
N LEU A 40 -1.41 -1.47 -1.52
CA LEU A 40 -2.75 -1.04 -1.92
C LEU A 40 -2.71 0.16 -2.87
N LEU A 41 -1.98 1.20 -2.49
CA LEU A 41 -1.82 2.41 -3.30
C LEU A 41 -1.19 2.09 -4.65
N CYS A 42 -0.22 1.17 -4.69
CA CYS A 42 0.39 0.71 -5.94
C CYS A 42 -0.64 0.02 -6.85
N GLY A 43 -1.48 -0.87 -6.31
CA GLY A 43 -2.54 -1.53 -7.07
C GLY A 43 -3.58 -0.56 -7.65
N LEU A 44 -4.02 0.41 -6.83
CA LEU A 44 -4.94 1.46 -7.28
C LEU A 44 -4.32 2.32 -8.40
N TRP A 45 -3.07 2.72 -8.22
CA TRP A 45 -2.32 3.50 -9.22
C TRP A 45 -2.17 2.74 -10.54
N LEU A 46 -1.83 1.44 -10.51
CA LEU A 46 -1.73 0.61 -11.71
C LEU A 46 -3.05 0.49 -12.47
N ALA A 47 -4.17 0.41 -11.74
CA ALA A 47 -5.50 0.41 -12.33
C ALA A 47 -5.83 1.75 -13.00
N GLU A 48 -5.50 2.87 -12.37
CA GLU A 48 -5.67 4.22 -12.95
C GLU A 48 -4.76 4.45 -14.17
N CYS A 49 -3.54 3.92 -14.15
CA CYS A 49 -2.64 3.89 -15.30
C CYS A 49 -3.11 2.93 -16.41
N GLY A 50 -4.21 2.20 -16.21
CA GLY A 50 -4.77 1.27 -17.18
C GLY A 50 -3.87 0.07 -17.46
N LYS A 51 -3.07 -0.39 -16.49
CA LYS A 51 -2.23 -1.58 -16.59
C LYS A 51 -3.03 -2.83 -16.28
N GLN A 52 -2.93 -3.87 -17.11
CA GLN A 52 -3.66 -5.13 -16.84
C GLN A 52 -3.12 -5.81 -15.58
N PRO A 53 -3.99 -6.30 -14.68
CA PRO A 53 -3.58 -7.15 -13.58
C PRO A 53 -2.82 -8.37 -14.10
N ASP A 54 -1.60 -8.54 -13.60
CA ASP A 54 -0.75 -9.68 -13.94
C ASP A 54 -0.42 -10.45 -12.66
N ALA A 55 -0.80 -11.73 -12.64
CA ALA A 55 -0.66 -12.57 -11.46
C ALA A 55 0.81 -12.81 -11.04
N LEU A 56 1.74 -12.85 -12.00
CA LEU A 56 3.15 -13.08 -11.71
C LEU A 56 3.79 -11.81 -11.13
N VAL A 57 3.54 -10.65 -11.74
CA VAL A 57 4.03 -9.36 -11.26
C VAL A 57 3.44 -9.07 -9.89
N GLY A 58 2.12 -9.24 -9.72
CA GLY A 58 1.48 -8.93 -8.45
C GLY A 58 1.91 -9.86 -7.30
N ARG A 59 2.19 -11.16 -7.55
CA ARG A 59 2.82 -12.03 -6.54
C ARG A 59 4.19 -11.52 -6.11
N ARG A 60 5.05 -11.13 -7.07
CA ARG A 60 6.38 -10.58 -6.76
C ARG A 60 6.30 -9.29 -5.95
N MET A 61 5.35 -8.42 -6.27
CA MET A 61 5.09 -7.20 -5.51
C MET A 61 4.63 -7.52 -4.08
N ALA A 62 3.68 -8.44 -3.93
CA ALA A 62 3.17 -8.86 -2.63
C ALA A 62 4.28 -9.49 -1.78
N GLU A 63 5.12 -10.36 -2.36
CA GLU A 63 6.26 -10.97 -1.67
C GLU A 63 7.26 -9.92 -1.15
N VAL A 64 7.64 -8.95 -2.00
CA VAL A 64 8.57 -7.88 -1.60
C VAL A 64 7.97 -7.00 -0.50
N ALA A 65 6.70 -6.62 -0.63
CA ALA A 65 6.01 -5.82 0.37
C ALA A 65 5.87 -6.58 1.70
N GLU A 66 5.43 -7.83 1.65
CA GLU A 66 5.22 -8.68 2.82
C GLU A 66 6.52 -8.94 3.57
N GLN A 67 7.61 -9.25 2.86
CA GLN A 67 8.90 -9.46 3.50
C GLN A 67 9.37 -8.19 4.23
N PHE A 68 9.29 -7.04 3.58
CA PHE A 68 9.68 -5.77 4.20
C PHE A 68 8.78 -5.39 5.38
N GLU A 69 7.48 -5.66 5.26
CA GLU A 69 6.51 -5.44 6.32
C GLU A 69 6.78 -6.31 7.55
N ALA A 70 7.03 -7.60 7.36
CA ALA A 70 7.36 -8.53 8.44
C ALA A 70 8.69 -8.18 9.13
N ASP A 71 9.72 -7.85 8.34
CA ASP A 71 11.08 -7.62 8.86
C ASP A 71 11.22 -6.25 9.54
N TYR A 72 10.52 -5.21 9.05
CA TYR A 72 10.76 -3.82 9.48
C TYR A 72 9.50 -3.10 9.94
N LEU A 73 8.47 -2.97 9.10
CA LEU A 73 7.36 -2.05 9.38
C LEU A 73 6.43 -2.55 10.50
N ARG A 74 6.04 -3.82 10.54
CA ARG A 74 5.21 -4.37 11.62
C ARG A 74 5.91 -4.30 12.99
N PRO A 75 7.20 -4.68 13.11
CA PRO A 75 7.96 -4.44 14.35
C PRO A 75 7.98 -2.96 14.76
N LEU A 76 8.25 -2.04 13.82
CA LEU A 76 8.27 -0.60 14.11
C LEU A 76 6.91 -0.10 14.60
N ARG A 77 5.82 -0.48 13.92
CA ARG A 77 4.43 -0.15 14.32
C ARG A 77 4.12 -0.66 15.72
N ALA A 78 4.56 -1.88 16.07
CA ALA A 78 4.39 -2.43 17.41
C ALA A 78 5.13 -1.60 18.48
N VAL A 79 6.38 -1.21 18.20
CA VAL A 79 7.16 -0.34 19.10
C VAL A 79 6.53 1.04 19.22
N ARG A 80 6.06 1.64 18.12
CA ARG A 80 5.37 2.94 18.13
C ARG A 80 4.07 2.90 18.92
N ARG A 81 3.26 1.85 18.77
CA ARG A 81 2.02 1.66 19.54
C ARG A 81 2.34 1.60 21.04
N LYS A 82 3.32 0.78 21.44
CA LYS A 82 3.79 0.70 22.83
C LYS A 82 4.32 2.04 23.37
N ALA A 83 5.10 2.78 22.56
CA ALA A 83 5.58 4.11 22.94
C ALA A 83 4.44 5.12 23.10
N GLY A 84 3.34 4.95 22.37
CA GLY A 84 2.15 5.79 22.46
C GLY A 84 1.35 5.64 23.76
N GLU A 85 1.53 4.54 24.48
CA GLU A 85 0.92 4.30 25.79
C GLU A 85 1.67 5.05 26.92
N ASP A 86 2.94 5.43 26.68
CA ASP A 86 3.76 6.16 27.64
C ASP A 86 3.77 7.66 27.32
N SER A 87 3.05 8.44 28.14
CA SER A 87 2.96 9.90 27.98
C SER A 87 4.31 10.63 28.10
N ARG A 88 5.37 9.96 28.58
CA ARG A 88 6.73 10.52 28.68
C ARG A 88 7.54 10.40 27.39
N LEU A 89 7.05 9.67 26.39
CA LEU A 89 7.77 9.37 25.14
C LEU A 89 7.19 10.04 23.86
N PRO A 90 6.69 11.29 23.89
CA PRO A 90 6.05 11.88 22.71
C PRO A 90 7.02 12.08 21.54
N GLU A 91 8.27 12.47 21.81
CA GLU A 91 9.29 12.65 20.77
C GLU A 91 9.72 11.31 20.16
N PHE A 92 9.92 10.31 21.00
CA PHE A 92 10.30 8.96 20.55
C PHE A 92 9.23 8.35 19.64
N LYS A 93 7.94 8.47 20.02
CA LYS A 93 6.82 8.08 19.16
C LYS A 93 6.85 8.79 17.80
N ARG A 94 7.10 10.11 17.80
CA ARG A 94 7.19 10.91 16.57
C ARG A 94 8.34 10.44 15.68
N GLN A 95 9.50 10.15 16.25
CA GLN A 95 10.66 9.65 15.51
C GLN A 95 10.39 8.27 14.89
N LEU A 96 9.76 7.36 15.64
CA LEU A 96 9.34 6.05 15.10
C LEU A 96 8.37 6.21 13.92
N GLN A 97 7.40 7.14 14.02
CA GLN A 97 6.49 7.43 12.92
C GLN A 97 7.23 7.93 11.68
N GLN A 98 8.27 8.75 11.82
CA GLN A 98 9.09 9.20 10.68
C GLN A 98 9.85 8.03 10.03
N VAL A 99 10.40 7.12 10.83
CA VAL A 99 11.08 5.92 10.32
C VAL A 99 10.10 4.98 9.60
N GLU A 100 8.88 4.81 10.12
CA GLU A 100 7.81 4.07 9.44
C GLU A 100 7.48 4.68 8.07
N LEU A 101 7.28 6.00 8.01
CA LEU A 101 7.00 6.72 6.77
C LEU A 101 8.14 6.61 5.75
N GLU A 102 9.39 6.60 6.21
CA GLU A 102 10.55 6.39 5.35
C GLU A 102 10.55 4.96 4.76
N GLY A 103 10.22 3.95 5.56
CA GLY A 103 10.08 2.57 5.08
C GLY A 103 8.91 2.41 4.09
N GLU A 104 7.76 3.01 4.37
CA GLU A 104 6.62 3.01 3.44
C GLU A 104 6.96 3.73 2.12
N ARG A 105 7.71 4.83 2.19
CA ARG A 105 8.23 5.54 1.02
C ARG A 105 9.19 4.66 0.21
N TRP A 106 10.05 3.89 0.87
CA TRP A 106 10.93 2.94 0.17
C TRP A 106 10.10 1.93 -0.64
N LEU A 107 9.05 1.35 -0.06
CA LEU A 107 8.12 0.47 -0.79
C LEU A 107 7.48 1.18 -1.99
N LEU A 108 6.97 2.40 -1.81
CA LEU A 108 6.36 3.19 -2.89
C LEU A 108 7.34 3.54 -4.02
N THR A 109 8.66 3.54 -3.76
CA THR A 109 9.68 3.73 -4.80
C THR A 109 10.18 2.43 -5.42
N THR A 110 10.04 1.31 -4.71
CA THR A 110 10.53 -0.01 -5.15
C THR A 110 9.50 -0.77 -5.97
N LEU A 111 8.23 -0.76 -5.55
CA LEU A 111 7.15 -1.52 -6.20
C LEU A 111 6.94 -1.13 -7.68
N PRO A 112 6.97 0.17 -8.08
CA PRO A 112 6.82 0.55 -9.49
C PRO A 112 7.87 -0.08 -10.40
N ALA A 113 9.11 -0.26 -9.93
CA ALA A 113 10.18 -0.84 -10.73
C ALA A 113 9.94 -2.33 -11.08
N LEU A 114 9.02 -3.01 -10.39
CA LEU A 114 8.60 -4.37 -10.71
C LEU A 114 7.56 -4.41 -11.84
N CYS A 115 7.00 -3.25 -12.21
CA CYS A 115 5.83 -3.10 -13.06
C CYS A 115 6.14 -2.63 -14.49
N ASP A 116 7.42 -2.39 -14.82
CA ASP A 116 7.84 -1.75 -16.09
C ASP A 116 7.34 -2.48 -17.35
N ASN A 117 7.22 -3.82 -17.28
CA ASN A 117 6.83 -4.65 -18.43
C ASN A 117 5.31 -4.93 -18.52
N LEU A 118 4.50 -4.27 -17.68
CA LEU A 118 3.04 -4.48 -17.69
C LEU A 118 2.41 -3.93 -18.97
N LEU A 119 1.57 -4.77 -19.58
CA LEU A 119 0.82 -4.43 -20.78
C LEU A 119 -0.28 -3.40 -20.47
N PRO A 120 -0.51 -2.44 -21.38
CA PRO A 120 -1.67 -1.58 -21.30
C PRO A 120 -2.95 -2.41 -21.54
N ALA A 121 -3.99 -2.15 -20.77
CA ALA A 121 -5.27 -2.84 -20.90
C ALA A 121 -6.06 -2.43 -22.13
N GLY A 122 -5.84 -1.21 -22.66
CA GLY A 122 -6.63 -0.65 -23.75
C GLY A 122 -8.09 -0.32 -23.38
N VAL A 123 -8.49 -0.63 -22.15
CA VAL A 123 -9.80 -0.37 -21.55
C VAL A 123 -9.62 0.09 -20.10
N ARG A 124 -10.70 0.58 -19.48
CA ARG A 124 -10.71 0.92 -18.06
C ARG A 124 -10.45 -0.36 -17.24
N VAL A 125 -9.48 -0.31 -16.33
CA VAL A 125 -9.16 -1.43 -15.44
C VAL A 125 -9.93 -1.26 -14.15
N ASP A 126 -10.62 -2.31 -13.72
CA ASP A 126 -11.24 -2.36 -12.40
C ASP A 126 -10.12 -2.48 -11.33
N PRO A 127 -10.01 -1.53 -10.39
CA PRO A 127 -9.02 -1.60 -9.31
C PRO A 127 -9.08 -2.90 -8.52
N MET A 128 -10.27 -3.51 -8.42
CA MET A 128 -10.43 -4.79 -7.72
C MET A 128 -9.64 -5.94 -8.36
N GLY A 129 -9.40 -5.88 -9.67
CA GLY A 129 -8.57 -6.87 -10.37
C GLY A 129 -7.13 -6.86 -9.85
N TRP A 130 -6.55 -5.68 -9.58
CA TRP A 130 -5.22 -5.58 -8.97
C TRP A 130 -5.22 -6.00 -7.51
N LEU A 131 -6.22 -5.58 -6.74
CA LEU A 131 -6.29 -5.88 -5.30
C LEU A 131 -6.44 -7.38 -5.02
N LEU A 132 -7.20 -8.12 -5.84
CA LEU A 132 -7.29 -9.58 -5.76
C LEU A 132 -5.97 -10.28 -6.03
N VAL A 133 -5.13 -9.73 -6.91
CA VAL A 133 -3.83 -10.30 -7.22
C VAL A 133 -2.81 -9.99 -6.12
N LEU A 134 -2.89 -8.80 -5.54
CA LEU A 134 -1.96 -8.32 -4.51
C LEU A 134 -2.27 -8.88 -3.12
N VAL A 135 -3.55 -9.11 -2.81
CA VAL A 135 -4.04 -9.61 -1.52
C VAL A 135 -5.00 -10.78 -1.78
N PRO A 136 -4.49 -12.00 -2.01
CA PRO A 136 -5.33 -13.16 -2.32
C PRO A 136 -6.33 -13.51 -1.21
N GLU A 137 -6.04 -13.16 0.04
CA GLU A 137 -6.90 -13.35 1.22
C GLU A 137 -8.23 -12.59 1.09
N LEU A 138 -8.27 -11.56 0.24
CA LEU A 138 -9.47 -10.81 -0.10
C LEU A 138 -10.60 -11.69 -0.61
N ALA A 139 -10.28 -12.79 -1.30
CA ALA A 139 -11.27 -13.73 -1.82
C ALA A 139 -11.87 -14.65 -0.74
N GLN A 140 -11.30 -14.65 0.47
CA GLN A 140 -11.61 -15.62 1.53
C GLN A 140 -12.20 -14.95 2.79
N CYS A 141 -12.15 -13.62 2.89
CA CYS A 141 -12.60 -12.87 4.06
C CYS A 141 -13.61 -11.79 3.66
N GLU A 142 -14.87 -11.95 4.07
CA GLU A 142 -15.96 -11.02 3.73
C GLU A 142 -15.73 -9.61 4.29
N GLU A 143 -15.19 -9.50 5.51
CA GLU A 143 -14.90 -8.20 6.14
C GLU A 143 -13.78 -7.45 5.40
N LEU A 144 -12.71 -8.16 5.03
CA LEU A 144 -11.63 -7.61 4.20
C LEU A 144 -12.15 -7.18 2.83
N GLN A 145 -13.02 -8.00 2.23
CA GLN A 145 -13.67 -7.68 0.95
C GLN A 145 -14.52 -6.42 1.03
N ALA A 146 -15.33 -6.27 2.08
CA ALA A 146 -16.14 -5.08 2.31
C ALA A 146 -15.28 -3.82 2.50
N ALA A 147 -14.21 -3.92 3.31
CA ALA A 147 -13.27 -2.83 3.52
C ALA A 147 -12.57 -2.40 2.22
N MET A 148 -12.15 -3.37 1.40
CA MET A 148 -11.50 -3.10 0.13
C MET A 148 -12.45 -2.48 -0.91
N ASN A 149 -13.70 -2.97 -0.99
CA ASN A 149 -14.72 -2.38 -1.86
C ASN A 149 -15.01 -0.92 -1.48
N LYS A 150 -15.02 -0.62 -0.18
CA LYS A 150 -15.18 0.76 0.29
C LYS A 150 -14.01 1.63 -0.17
N LEU A 151 -12.78 1.15 -0.08
CA LEU A 151 -11.60 1.87 -0.57
C LEU A 151 -11.67 2.13 -2.08
N VAL A 152 -12.08 1.14 -2.88
CA VAL A 152 -12.18 1.27 -4.35
C VAL A 152 -13.28 2.25 -4.79
N ALA A 153 -14.30 2.45 -3.97
CA ALA A 153 -15.39 3.37 -4.27
C ALA A 153 -15.04 4.86 -4.07
N LEU A 154 -13.88 5.16 -3.49
CA LEU A 154 -13.36 6.52 -3.25
C LEU A 154 -12.48 7.00 -4.41
#